data_AF-A0A1B7MNB6-F1
#
_entry.id   AF-A0A1B7MNB6-F1
#
_cell.length_a   1.000
_cell.length_b   1.000
_cell.length_c   1.000
_cell.angle_alpha   90.00
_cell.angle_beta   90.00
_cell.angle_gamma   90.00
#
_symmetry.space_group_name_H-M   'P 1'
#
loop_
_entity.id
_entity.type
_entity.pdbx_description
1 polymer ?
#
loop_
_entity_poly.entity_id
_entity_poly.type
_entity_poly.pdbx_seq_one_letter_code
_entity_poly.pdbx_strand_id
1 'polypeptide(L)'
;MPRVLVPTIAVVLVYLIEFTLATSGNTTCAGNMTQWYTDAVGETACETYERLRQICNPNYRVPNFRANAPGDQCDDQLQSCCCNSISWSLSMLCMNCQWDVDGGSATGIDAGVGSYATYLSPNGSFCSPGTNQSLPTSIQTTVCNGGINLVDFVYNTYWTDGSW
;
A
#
# COMPACT_ATOMS: atom_id res chain seq x y z
N MET A 1 60.94 -42.07 5.22
CA MET A 1 60.18 -41.01 4.52
C MET A 1 58.79 -41.54 4.18
N PRO A 2 57.69 -41.07 4.79
CA PRO A 2 56.35 -41.31 4.26
C PRO A 2 55.84 -40.05 3.53
N ARG A 3 55.22 -40.26 2.36
CA ARG A 3 54.50 -39.22 1.59
C ARG A 3 53.07 -39.12 2.14
N VAL A 4 52.70 -37.95 2.64
CA VAL A 4 51.32 -37.62 3.01
C VAL A 4 50.62 -37.07 1.76
N LEU A 5 49.56 -37.75 1.32
CA LEU A 5 48.63 -37.28 0.30
C LEU A 5 47.68 -36.27 0.93
N VAL A 6 47.69 -35.02 0.43
CA VAL A 6 46.72 -33.98 0.78
C VAL A 6 45.52 -34.12 -0.15
N PRO A 7 44.28 -34.29 0.35
CA PRO A 7 43.11 -34.27 -0.52
C PRO A 7 42.72 -32.80 -0.79
N THR A 8 42.73 -32.41 -2.05
CA THR A 8 42.11 -31.18 -2.53
C THR A 8 40.59 -31.29 -2.42
N ILE A 9 40.00 -30.56 -1.47
CA ILE A 9 38.54 -30.41 -1.34
C ILE A 9 38.10 -29.36 -2.38
N ALA A 10 37.33 -29.80 -3.38
CA ALA A 10 36.66 -28.90 -4.31
C ALA A 10 35.42 -28.30 -3.62
N VAL A 11 35.41 -26.98 -3.45
CA VAL A 11 34.24 -26.23 -2.93
C VAL A 11 33.34 -25.89 -4.11
N VAL A 12 32.17 -26.53 -4.18
CA VAL A 12 31.12 -26.21 -5.15
C VAL A 12 30.26 -25.09 -4.58
N LEU A 13 30.36 -23.89 -5.14
CA LEU A 13 29.47 -22.76 -4.84
C LEU A 13 28.13 -22.98 -5.53
N VAL A 14 27.10 -23.30 -4.74
CA VAL A 14 25.71 -23.34 -5.19
C VAL A 14 25.15 -21.92 -5.08
N TYR A 15 24.91 -21.27 -6.22
CA TYR A 15 24.17 -20.01 -6.26
C TYR A 15 22.69 -20.30 -5.97
N LEU A 16 22.21 -19.89 -4.80
CA LEU A 16 20.79 -19.85 -4.51
C LEU A 16 20.19 -18.69 -5.30
N ILE A 17 19.50 -19.01 -6.40
CA ILE A 17 18.59 -18.06 -7.03
C ILE A 17 17.41 -17.95 -6.08
N GLU A 18 17.32 -16.85 -5.33
CA GLU A 18 16.12 -16.51 -4.57
C GLU A 18 15.00 -16.22 -5.58
N PHE A 19 14.27 -17.26 -5.95
CA PHE A 19 12.95 -17.10 -6.53
C PHE A 19 12.06 -16.57 -5.41
N THR A 20 11.86 -15.26 -5.37
CA THR A 20 10.77 -14.66 -4.61
C THR A 20 9.48 -15.19 -5.21
N LEU A 21 8.92 -16.23 -4.61
CA LEU A 21 7.53 -16.60 -4.81
C LEU A 21 6.72 -15.37 -4.44
N ALA A 22 6.08 -14.73 -5.43
CA ALA A 22 5.05 -13.76 -5.18
C ALA A 22 3.96 -14.47 -4.38
N THR A 23 4.04 -14.36 -3.05
CA THR A 23 2.89 -14.66 -2.20
C THR A 23 1.82 -13.73 -2.72
N SER A 24 0.65 -14.23 -3.14
CA SER A 24 -0.48 -13.34 -3.41
C SER A 24 -0.78 -12.66 -2.08
N GLY A 25 -0.15 -11.51 -1.85
CA GLY A 25 -0.31 -10.74 -0.64
C GLY A 25 -1.75 -10.24 -0.56
N ASN A 26 -2.10 -9.55 0.50
CA ASN A 26 -3.39 -8.85 0.59
C ASN A 26 -3.49 -7.68 -0.42
N THR A 27 -2.68 -7.70 -1.48
CA THR A 27 -2.65 -6.76 -2.59
C THR A 27 -3.31 -7.29 -3.86
N THR A 28 -3.65 -8.58 -3.93
CA THR A 28 -4.44 -9.15 -5.04
C THR A 28 -5.93 -8.85 -4.83
N CYS A 29 -6.60 -8.35 -5.87
CA CYS A 29 -8.01 -8.00 -5.77
C CYS A 29 -8.94 -9.23 -5.85
N ALA A 30 -10.03 -9.21 -5.09
CA ALA A 30 -11.05 -10.24 -5.05
C ALA A 30 -12.01 -10.21 -6.25
N GLY A 31 -12.09 -9.07 -6.95
CA GLY A 31 -12.88 -8.85 -8.15
C GLY A 31 -12.23 -7.81 -9.07
N ASN A 32 -12.96 -7.39 -10.11
CA ASN A 32 -12.47 -6.48 -11.14
C ASN A 32 -12.90 -5.00 -10.99
N MET A 33 -13.58 -4.65 -9.90
CA MET A 33 -14.17 -3.31 -9.71
C MET A 33 -13.13 -2.18 -9.67
N THR A 34 -11.91 -2.47 -9.22
CA THR A 34 -10.77 -1.53 -9.26
C THR A 34 -9.79 -1.81 -10.40
N GLN A 35 -10.15 -2.66 -11.37
CA GLN A 35 -9.27 -3.00 -12.50
C GLN A 35 -8.89 -1.78 -13.33
N TRP A 36 -9.78 -0.80 -13.46
CA TRP A 36 -9.49 0.47 -14.14
C TRP A 36 -8.28 1.20 -13.53
N TYR A 37 -8.04 1.04 -12.23
CA TYR A 37 -6.88 1.61 -11.55
C TYR A 37 -5.63 0.87 -12.01
N THR A 38 -5.66 -0.46 -11.93
CA THR A 38 -4.56 -1.33 -12.40
C THR A 38 -4.22 -1.07 -13.87
N ASP A 39 -5.22 -0.90 -14.73
CA ASP A 39 -5.02 -0.59 -16.14
C ASP A 39 -4.38 0.78 -16.36
N ALA A 40 -4.65 1.75 -15.47
CA ALA A 40 -4.10 3.10 -15.56
C ALA A 40 -2.65 3.20 -15.06
N VAL A 41 -2.28 2.46 -14.02
CA VAL A 41 -0.98 2.63 -13.34
C VAL A 41 -0.04 1.42 -13.41
N GLY A 42 -0.55 0.26 -13.80
CA GLY A 42 0.20 -0.99 -13.95
C GLY A 42 0.32 -1.86 -12.70
N GLU A 43 -0.35 -1.50 -11.60
CA GLU A 43 -0.34 -2.22 -10.32
C GLU A 43 -1.68 -2.02 -9.59
N THR A 44 -2.06 -2.93 -8.69
CA THR A 44 -3.33 -2.76 -7.96
C THR A 44 -3.25 -1.56 -7.02
N ALA A 45 -4.42 -1.02 -6.65
CA ALA A 45 -4.46 0.07 -5.67
C ALA A 45 -3.83 -0.30 -4.31
N CYS A 46 -3.91 -1.58 -3.94
CA CYS A 46 -3.22 -2.08 -2.75
C CYS A 46 -1.70 -2.11 -2.92
N GLU A 47 -1.18 -2.49 -4.09
CA GLU A 47 0.26 -2.42 -4.37
C GLU A 47 0.77 -0.98 -4.30
N THR A 48 0.06 -0.03 -4.92
CA THR A 48 0.42 1.40 -4.81
C THR A 48 0.38 1.87 -3.36
N TYR A 49 -0.68 1.54 -2.62
CA TYR A 49 -0.82 1.91 -1.21
C TYR A 49 0.33 1.36 -0.37
N GLU A 50 0.69 0.09 -0.58
CA GLU A 50 1.82 -0.55 0.09
C GLU A 50 3.13 0.19 -0.20
N ARG A 51 3.41 0.47 -1.48
CA ARG A 51 4.63 1.17 -1.90
C ARG A 51 4.70 2.59 -1.37
N LEU A 52 3.58 3.31 -1.32
CA LEU A 52 3.51 4.65 -0.72
C LEU A 52 3.88 4.61 0.77
N ARG A 53 3.31 3.66 1.53
CA ARG A 53 3.60 3.47 2.95
C ARG A 53 5.05 3.03 3.17
N GLN A 54 5.60 2.21 2.26
CA GLN A 54 6.99 1.75 2.32
C GLN A 54 8.04 2.84 2.21
N ILE A 55 7.70 4.03 1.70
CA ILE A 55 8.58 5.20 1.75
C ILE A 55 8.93 5.57 3.19
N CYS A 56 7.97 5.46 4.12
CA CYS A 56 8.13 5.80 5.53
C CYS A 56 8.37 4.59 6.42
N ASN A 57 7.91 3.41 6.00
CA ASN A 57 8.04 2.16 6.72
C ASN A 57 8.35 1.01 5.75
N PRO A 58 9.63 0.71 5.45
CA PRO A 58 10.01 -0.29 4.44
C PRO A 58 9.47 -1.71 4.69
N ASN A 59 9.10 -2.01 5.93
CA ASN A 59 8.53 -3.30 6.34
C ASN A 59 6.99 -3.31 6.26
N TYR A 60 6.35 -2.19 5.95
CA TYR A 60 4.91 -2.14 5.79
C TYR A 60 4.48 -3.12 4.70
N ARG A 61 3.49 -3.93 5.07
CA ARG A 61 2.77 -4.81 4.16
C ARG A 61 1.30 -4.54 4.35
N VAL A 62 0.56 -4.48 3.26
CA VAL A 62 -0.89 -4.30 3.31
C VAL A 62 -1.48 -5.48 4.09
N PRO A 63 -2.16 -5.24 5.23
CA PRO A 63 -2.85 -6.30 5.95
C PRO A 63 -4.13 -6.70 5.21
N ASN A 64 -4.80 -7.73 5.72
CA ASN A 64 -6.19 -7.92 5.37
C ASN A 64 -7.02 -6.81 6.05
N PHE A 65 -7.63 -5.95 5.25
CA PHE A 65 -8.36 -4.79 5.73
C PHE A 65 -9.61 -5.22 6.48
N ARG A 66 -10.08 -4.37 7.38
CA ARG A 66 -11.42 -4.55 7.97
C ARG A 66 -12.47 -4.41 6.87
N ALA A 67 -13.54 -5.20 6.95
CA ALA A 67 -14.66 -5.11 6.02
C ALA A 67 -15.48 -3.80 6.16
N ASN A 68 -15.27 -3.03 7.23
CA ASN A 68 -15.91 -1.74 7.45
C ASN A 68 -14.88 -0.61 7.34
N ALA A 69 -15.26 0.49 6.68
CA ALA A 69 -14.42 1.67 6.55
C ALA A 69 -14.18 2.37 7.90
N PRO A 70 -12.95 2.84 8.19
CA PRO A 70 -11.76 2.68 7.36
C PRO A 70 -11.20 1.24 7.43
N GLY A 71 -10.80 0.66 6.30
CA GLY A 71 -10.26 -0.71 6.27
C GLY A 71 -8.91 -0.84 6.99
N ASP A 72 -8.05 0.18 6.86
CA ASP A 72 -6.74 0.32 7.52
C ASP A 72 -6.69 1.56 8.43
N GLN A 73 -5.57 1.79 9.12
CA GLN A 73 -5.29 3.02 9.86
C GLN A 73 -3.90 3.54 9.54
N CYS A 74 -3.75 4.85 9.60
CA CYS A 74 -2.44 5.46 9.53
C CYS A 74 -1.80 5.40 10.92
N ASP A 75 -0.95 4.40 11.15
CA ASP A 75 -0.30 4.09 12.42
C ASP A 75 1.25 4.04 12.32
N ASP A 76 1.81 4.43 11.18
CA ASP A 76 3.26 4.45 10.96
C ASP A 76 3.94 5.47 11.87
N GLN A 77 5.10 5.11 12.42
CA GLN A 77 5.95 6.03 13.19
C GLN A 77 6.32 7.28 12.37
N LEU A 78 6.59 7.12 11.08
CA LEU A 78 6.77 8.22 10.14
C LEU A 78 5.48 8.47 9.35
N GLN A 79 4.76 9.48 9.82
CA GLN A 79 3.39 9.78 9.44
C GLN A 79 3.22 10.39 8.04
N SER A 80 4.28 10.97 7.46
CA SER A 80 4.17 11.76 6.21
C SER A 80 3.61 10.98 5.02
N CYS A 81 3.79 9.65 4.99
CA CYS A 81 3.30 8.80 3.92
C CYS A 81 1.82 8.43 4.04
N CYS A 82 1.22 8.60 5.22
CA CYS A 82 -0.18 8.22 5.46
C CYS A 82 -1.10 9.32 5.96
N CYS A 83 -0.56 10.40 6.51
CA CYS A 83 -1.34 11.52 7.05
C CYS A 83 -1.75 12.51 5.97
N ASN A 84 -2.36 12.00 4.91
CA ASN A 84 -2.78 12.78 3.76
C ASN A 84 -3.99 12.14 3.05
N SER A 85 -4.75 12.94 2.30
CA SER A 85 -6.00 12.45 1.67
C SER A 85 -5.75 11.50 0.48
N ILE A 86 -4.53 11.51 -0.08
CA ILE A 86 -4.13 10.65 -1.19
C ILE A 86 -3.95 9.21 -0.69
N SER A 87 -3.22 9.04 0.41
CA SER A 87 -3.07 7.77 1.12
C SER A 87 -4.43 7.24 1.59
N TRP A 88 -5.30 8.12 2.08
CA TRP A 88 -6.69 7.76 2.40
C TRP A 88 -7.44 7.20 1.18
N SER A 89 -7.39 7.91 0.05
CA SER A 89 -8.05 7.46 -1.18
C SER A 89 -7.50 6.13 -1.69
N LEU A 90 -6.18 5.94 -1.65
CA LEU A 90 -5.53 4.67 -1.99
C LEU A 90 -5.93 3.55 -1.03
N SER A 91 -6.07 3.83 0.26
CA SER A 91 -6.56 2.85 1.23
C SER A 91 -8.01 2.44 0.93
N MET A 92 -8.88 3.38 0.53
CA MET A 92 -10.26 3.06 0.17
C MET A 92 -10.35 2.24 -1.13
N LEU A 93 -9.52 2.56 -2.12
CA LEU A 93 -9.39 1.72 -3.31
C LEU A 93 -8.82 0.33 -2.98
N CYS A 94 -7.85 0.24 -2.07
CA CYS A 94 -7.32 -1.05 -1.64
C CYS A 94 -8.38 -1.87 -0.89
N MET A 95 -9.20 -1.24 -0.05
CA MET A 95 -10.34 -1.90 0.59
C MET A 95 -11.31 -2.47 -0.45
N ASN A 96 -11.64 -1.69 -1.48
CA ASN A 96 -12.47 -2.15 -2.59
C ASN A 96 -11.79 -3.28 -3.38
N CYS A 97 -10.48 -3.21 -3.61
CA CYS A 97 -9.71 -4.31 -4.19
C CYS A 97 -9.86 -5.60 -3.37
N GLN A 98 -9.74 -5.55 -2.04
CA GLN A 98 -9.81 -6.75 -1.20
C GLN A 98 -11.24 -7.30 -0.99
N TRP A 99 -12.25 -6.43 -0.93
CA TRP A 99 -13.59 -6.81 -0.46
C TRP A 99 -14.69 -6.68 -1.50
N ASP A 100 -14.50 -5.90 -2.57
CA ASP A 100 -15.49 -5.77 -3.63
C ASP A 100 -15.29 -6.88 -4.67
N VAL A 101 -16.27 -7.78 -4.75
CA VAL A 101 -16.23 -8.99 -5.55
C VAL A 101 -17.06 -8.83 -6.83
N ASP A 102 -16.79 -9.64 -7.84
CA ASP A 102 -17.60 -9.65 -9.06
C ASP A 102 -19.07 -9.93 -8.75
N GLY A 103 -19.97 -9.04 -9.20
CA GLY A 103 -21.40 -9.08 -8.86
C GLY A 103 -21.77 -8.39 -7.54
N GLY A 104 -20.82 -7.70 -6.91
CA GLY A 104 -20.99 -6.82 -5.75
C GLY A 104 -21.72 -5.51 -6.07
N SER A 105 -21.56 -4.53 -5.19
CA SER A 105 -22.19 -3.21 -5.35
C SER A 105 -21.61 -2.50 -6.58
N ALA A 106 -22.46 -1.92 -7.44
CA ALA A 106 -21.99 -1.16 -8.59
C ALA A 106 -21.18 0.09 -8.22
N THR A 107 -21.35 0.62 -7.00
CA THR A 107 -20.62 1.79 -6.49
C THR A 107 -19.41 1.41 -5.63
N GLY A 108 -19.18 0.11 -5.38
CA GLY A 108 -18.18 -0.34 -4.41
C GLY A 108 -18.57 -0.05 -2.96
N ILE A 109 -17.55 0.01 -2.11
CA ILE A 109 -17.63 0.27 -0.67
C ILE A 109 -17.22 1.72 -0.42
N ASP A 110 -18.21 2.52 -0.03
CA ASP A 110 -18.03 3.93 0.34
C ASP A 110 -17.67 4.08 1.83
N ALA A 111 -16.99 5.17 2.16
CA ALA A 111 -16.72 5.51 3.55
C ALA A 111 -17.77 6.49 4.10
N GLY A 112 -18.25 6.21 5.32
CA GLY A 112 -19.16 7.11 6.02
C GLY A 112 -18.47 8.39 6.52
N VAL A 113 -19.29 9.36 6.94
CA VAL A 113 -18.83 10.57 7.63
C VAL A 113 -17.93 10.21 8.81
N GLY A 114 -16.77 10.87 8.91
CA GLY A 114 -15.78 10.69 9.98
C GLY A 114 -14.83 9.51 9.78
N SER A 115 -14.95 8.73 8.71
CA SER A 115 -14.04 7.61 8.45
C SER A 115 -12.61 8.08 8.20
N TYR A 116 -12.40 9.19 7.47
CA TYR A 116 -11.06 9.76 7.31
C TYR A 116 -10.46 10.22 8.64
N ALA A 117 -11.25 10.85 9.52
CA ALA A 117 -10.79 11.22 10.85
C ALA A 117 -10.40 9.98 11.67
N THR A 118 -11.17 8.89 11.55
CA THR A 118 -10.87 7.60 12.19
C THR A 118 -9.58 6.98 11.64
N TYR A 119 -9.34 7.08 10.32
CA TYR A 119 -8.12 6.63 9.67
C TYR A 119 -6.88 7.37 10.19
N LEU A 120 -6.99 8.68 10.41
CA LEU A 120 -5.92 9.55 10.93
C LEU A 120 -5.72 9.45 12.45
N SER A 121 -6.57 8.71 13.17
CA SER A 121 -6.65 8.74 14.63
C SER A 121 -6.72 7.34 15.24
N PRO A 122 -5.79 6.41 14.91
CA PRO A 122 -5.80 5.04 15.46
C PRO A 122 -5.85 5.00 16.99
N ASN A 123 -5.22 5.97 17.66
CA ASN A 123 -5.13 6.05 19.13
C ASN A 123 -5.47 7.46 19.67
N GLY A 124 -6.39 8.19 19.03
CA GLY A 124 -6.63 9.61 19.28
C GLY A 124 -5.86 10.50 18.29
N SER A 125 -5.62 11.79 18.61
CA SER A 125 -5.02 12.76 17.68
C SER A 125 -3.59 12.38 17.27
N PHE A 126 -3.47 11.50 16.27
CA PHE A 126 -2.22 10.97 15.74
C PHE A 126 -1.75 11.83 14.57
N CYS A 127 -2.67 12.14 13.65
CA CYS A 127 -2.39 12.99 12.49
C CYS A 127 -3.42 14.10 12.34
N SER A 128 -3.19 15.21 13.05
CA SER A 128 -3.99 16.41 12.90
C SER A 128 -3.13 17.68 12.95
N PRO A 129 -3.20 18.55 11.91
CA PRO A 129 -3.93 18.35 10.66
C PRO A 129 -3.19 17.41 9.68
N GLY A 130 -3.94 16.61 8.91
CA GLY A 130 -3.40 15.90 7.75
C GLY A 130 -3.15 16.84 6.55
N THR A 131 -2.39 16.36 5.56
CA THR A 131 -2.16 17.08 4.30
C THR A 131 -3.23 16.70 3.27
N ASN A 132 -4.18 17.57 3.00
CA ASN A 132 -5.26 17.27 2.06
C ASN A 132 -4.88 17.66 0.62
N GLN A 133 -5.35 16.86 -0.34
CA GLN A 133 -5.23 17.07 -1.79
C GLN A 133 -3.78 17.22 -2.30
N SER A 134 -2.81 16.79 -1.49
CA SER A 134 -1.40 16.85 -1.82
C SER A 134 -0.59 15.87 -0.96
N LEU A 135 0.61 15.53 -1.42
CA LEU A 135 1.63 14.88 -0.62
C LEU A 135 2.62 15.93 -0.11
N PRO A 136 3.25 15.72 1.05
CA PRO A 136 4.44 16.49 1.43
C PRO A 136 5.49 16.42 0.32
N THR A 137 6.21 17.52 0.05
CA THR A 137 7.13 17.62 -1.10
C THR A 137 8.18 16.51 -1.14
N SER A 138 8.70 16.09 0.02
CA SER A 138 9.65 14.98 0.11
C SER A 138 9.02 13.66 -0.33
N ILE A 139 7.78 13.38 0.08
CA ILE A 139 7.05 12.17 -0.30
C ILE A 139 6.69 12.21 -1.79
N GLN A 140 6.21 13.35 -2.29
CA GLN A 140 5.94 13.54 -3.72
C GLN A 140 7.18 13.25 -4.58
N THR A 141 8.34 13.77 -4.16
CA THR A 141 9.61 13.56 -4.86
C THR A 141 9.99 12.08 -4.86
N THR A 142 9.83 11.38 -3.73
CA THR A 142 10.14 9.95 -3.64
C THR A 142 9.16 9.11 -4.45
N VAL A 143 7.86 9.46 -4.49
CA VAL A 143 6.86 8.82 -5.37
C VAL A 143 7.29 8.91 -6.83
N CYS A 144 7.65 10.11 -7.30
CA CYS A 144 8.10 10.32 -8.67
C CYS A 144 9.40 9.55 -8.99
N ASN A 145 10.40 9.59 -8.10
CA ASN A 145 11.68 8.92 -8.32
C ASN A 145 11.60 7.40 -8.15
N GLY A 146 10.68 6.92 -7.31
CA GLY A 146 10.46 5.51 -7.02
C GLY A 146 9.54 4.81 -8.02
N GLY A 147 9.03 5.53 -9.03
CA GLY A 147 8.11 4.99 -10.04
C GLY A 147 6.79 4.52 -9.42
N ILE A 148 6.29 5.21 -8.40
CA ILE A 148 4.96 4.98 -7.84
C ILE A 148 4.00 5.86 -8.62
N ASN A 149 3.13 5.24 -9.41
CA ASN A 149 2.20 5.95 -10.27
C ASN A 149 0.90 6.21 -9.50
N LEU A 150 0.51 7.48 -9.41
CA LEU A 150 -0.73 7.91 -8.77
C LEU A 150 -1.65 8.52 -9.82
N VAL A 151 -2.86 7.98 -9.97
CA VAL A 151 -3.88 8.55 -10.85
C VAL A 151 -4.36 9.90 -10.32
N ASP A 152 -4.45 10.91 -11.18
CA ASP A 152 -4.77 12.30 -10.80
C ASP A 152 -6.03 12.47 -9.94
N PHE A 153 -7.00 11.57 -10.05
CA PHE A 153 -8.22 11.63 -9.26
C PHE A 153 -7.95 11.59 -7.74
N VAL A 154 -6.92 10.87 -7.26
CA VAL A 154 -6.62 10.82 -5.79
C VAL A 154 -6.17 12.15 -5.21
N TYR A 155 -5.68 13.07 -6.05
CA TYR A 155 -5.37 14.45 -5.63
C TYR A 155 -6.62 15.32 -5.52
N ASN A 156 -7.69 14.95 -6.23
CA ASN A 156 -8.94 15.70 -6.27
C ASN A 156 -10.03 15.10 -5.35
N THR A 157 -9.88 13.83 -4.95
CA THR A 157 -10.80 13.14 -4.03
C THR A 157 -10.53 13.52 -2.59
N TYR A 158 -11.33 14.44 -2.06
CA TYR A 158 -11.32 14.81 -0.65
C TYR A 158 -12.67 15.42 -0.25
N TRP A 159 -13.32 14.83 0.75
CA TRP A 159 -14.55 15.33 1.34
C TRP A 159 -14.27 15.84 2.76
N THR A 160 -14.75 17.04 3.08
CA THR A 160 -14.46 17.70 4.36
C THR A 160 -15.07 16.99 5.58
N ASP A 161 -16.12 16.20 5.35
CA ASP A 161 -16.75 15.36 6.38
C ASP A 161 -16.04 14.01 6.59
N GLY A 162 -15.01 13.72 5.79
CA GLY A 162 -14.22 12.51 5.87
C GLY A 162 -14.87 11.27 5.24
N SER A 163 -15.95 11.45 4.47
CA SER A 163 -16.45 10.43 3.54
C SER A 163 -15.46 10.19 2.40
N TRP A 164 -15.72 9.16 1.59
CA TRP A 164 -14.97 8.84 0.37
C TRP A 164 -15.94 8.30 -0.66
#